data_AF-A0AAE9Z0W5-F1
#
_entry.id   AF-A0AAE9Z0W5-F1
#
_cell.length_a   1.000
_cell.length_b   1.000
_cell.length_c   1.000
_cell.angle_alpha   90.00
_cell.angle_beta   90.00
_cell.angle_gamma   90.00
#
_symmetry.space_group_name_H-M   'P 1'
#
loop_
_entity.id
_entity.type
_entity.pdbx_description
1 polymer ?
#
loop_
_entity_poly.entity_id
_entity_poly.type
_entity_poly.pdbx_seq_one_letter_code
_entity_poly.pdbx_strand_id
1 'polypeptide(L)'
;MASKIKLTHHNKAKERPPEGTPEFEAWLKKRSQERAAFYFDETREVPELDPDTRFLCGSWDFLNQTDEDRESEDESMEKADEERKRSKLKLLK
;
A
#
# COMPACT_ATOMS: atom_id res chain seq x y z
N MET A 1 -9.94 -27.63 -7.09
CA MET A 1 -8.80 -27.32 -7.97
C MET A 1 -8.82 -25.83 -8.24
N ALA A 2 -8.13 -25.02 -7.44
CA ALA A 2 -8.13 -23.57 -7.60
C ALA A 2 -7.23 -23.18 -8.78
N SER A 3 -7.78 -22.49 -9.77
CA SER A 3 -7.03 -21.96 -10.90
C SER A 3 -5.97 -20.99 -10.39
N LYS A 4 -4.68 -21.30 -10.64
CA LYS A 4 -3.57 -20.37 -10.39
C LYS A 4 -3.85 -19.06 -11.11
N ILE A 5 -4.12 -18.00 -10.36
CA ILE A 5 -4.22 -16.63 -10.87
C ILE A 5 -2.86 -16.31 -11.49
N LYS A 6 -2.79 -16.28 -12.83
CA LYS A 6 -1.60 -15.84 -13.55
C LYS A 6 -1.56 -14.32 -13.46
N LEU A 7 -0.60 -13.78 -12.70
CA LEU A 7 -0.25 -12.36 -12.81
C LEU A 7 0.15 -12.09 -14.27
N THR A 8 -0.69 -11.34 -14.98
CA THR A 8 -0.51 -10.98 -16.40
C THR A 8 0.68 -10.05 -16.62
N HIS A 9 1.12 -9.34 -15.57
CA HIS A 9 2.34 -8.55 -15.58
C HIS A 9 3.36 -9.14 -14.61
N HIS A 10 4.29 -9.94 -15.16
CA HIS A 10 5.62 -10.01 -14.57
C HIS A 10 6.26 -8.65 -14.82
N ASN A 11 6.29 -7.81 -13.79
CA ASN A 11 7.08 -6.59 -13.81
C ASN A 11 8.56 -7.03 -13.81
N LYS A 12 9.08 -7.36 -15.00
CA LYS A 12 10.48 -7.77 -15.24
C LYS A 12 11.37 -6.54 -15.04
N ALA A 13 11.37 -5.98 -13.84
CA ALA A 13 12.45 -5.11 -13.44
C ALA A 13 13.74 -5.91 -13.63
N LYS A 14 14.71 -5.34 -14.36
CA LYS A 14 16.02 -5.96 -14.54
C LYS A 14 16.53 -6.37 -13.16
N GLU A 15 16.80 -7.66 -12.99
CA GLU A 15 17.31 -8.21 -11.73
C GLU A 15 18.49 -7.37 -11.24
N ARG A 16 18.49 -7.07 -9.95
CA ARG A 16 19.49 -6.21 -9.33
C ARG A 16 20.87 -6.89 -9.47
N PRO A 17 21.86 -6.25 -10.11
CA PRO A 17 23.22 -6.80 -10.16
C PRO A 17 23.83 -6.90 -8.76
N PRO A 18 24.80 -7.80 -8.55
CA PRO A 18 25.46 -7.97 -7.25
C PRO A 18 26.21 -6.70 -6.82
N GLU A 19 26.16 -6.40 -5.52
CA GLU A 19 26.80 -5.23 -4.92
C GLU A 19 28.32 -5.24 -5.15
N GLY A 20 28.91 -4.06 -5.38
CA GLY A 20 30.34 -3.90 -5.63
C GLY A 20 30.78 -4.18 -7.08
N THR A 21 29.85 -4.47 -7.99
CA THR A 21 30.16 -4.56 -9.43
C THR A 21 29.98 -3.22 -10.15
N PRO A 22 30.75 -2.93 -11.22
CA PRO A 22 30.52 -1.76 -12.07
C PRO A 22 29.12 -1.72 -12.68
N GLU A 23 28.53 -2.89 -12.95
CA GLU A 23 27.17 -3.04 -13.46
C GLU A 23 26.12 -2.58 -12.43
N PHE A 24 26.39 -2.78 -11.14
CA PHE A 24 25.52 -2.32 -10.05
C PHE A 24 25.50 -0.79 -9.96
N GLU A 25 26.65 -0.12 -10.11
CA GLU A 25 26.72 1.35 -10.13
C GLU A 25 25.98 1.93 -11.33
N ALA A 26 26.17 1.35 -12.52
CA ALA A 26 25.44 1.74 -13.73
C ALA A 26 23.92 1.52 -13.58
N TRP A 27 23.52 0.41 -12.97
CA TRP A 27 22.12 0.11 -12.66
C TRP A 27 21.52 1.13 -11.68
N LEU A 28 22.24 1.47 -10.61
CA LEU A 28 21.81 2.49 -9.64
C LEU A 28 21.63 3.85 -10.32
N LYS A 29 22.61 4.28 -11.12
CA LYS A 29 22.57 5.57 -11.83
C LYS A 29 21.41 5.65 -12.82
N LYS A 30 21.15 4.59 -13.59
CA LYS A 30 20.00 4.54 -14.50
C LYS A 30 18.69 4.67 -13.73
N ARG A 31 18.57 3.93 -12.63
CA ARG A 31 17.34 3.89 -11.83
C ARG A 31 17.08 5.20 -11.09
N SER A 32 18.13 5.88 -10.62
CA SER A 32 18.00 7.20 -9.99
C SER A 32 17.57 8.26 -11.00
N GLN A 33 18.10 8.22 -12.22
CA GLN A 33 17.69 9.11 -13.31
C GLN A 33 16.23 8.88 -13.73
N GLU A 34 15.81 7.62 -13.91
CA GLU A 34 14.42 7.28 -14.24
C GLU A 34 13.44 7.74 -13.15
N ARG A 35 13.79 7.57 -11.87
CA ARG A 35 12.98 8.06 -10.75
C ARG A 35 12.93 9.58 -10.70
N ALA A 36 14.07 10.25 -10.87
CA ALA A 36 14.11 11.70 -10.89
C ALA A 36 13.24 12.25 -12.02
N ALA A 37 13.33 11.68 -13.22
CA ALA A 37 12.47 12.04 -14.34
C ALA A 37 10.99 11.88 -14.00
N PHE A 38 10.59 10.81 -13.31
CA PHE A 38 9.20 10.59 -12.92
C PHE A 38 8.70 11.58 -11.85
N TYR A 39 9.49 11.84 -10.81
CA TYR A 39 9.06 12.69 -9.68
C TYR A 39 9.14 14.18 -9.97
N PHE A 40 10.06 14.60 -10.86
CA PHE A 40 10.26 16.00 -11.23
C PHE A 40 9.65 16.35 -12.59
N ASP A 41 8.80 15.49 -13.14
CA ASP A 41 8.03 15.83 -14.34
C ASP A 41 6.88 16.77 -13.98
N GLU A 42 7.10 18.07 -14.20
CA GLU A 42 6.11 19.12 -13.99
C GLU A 42 4.95 19.07 -15.00
N THR A 43 5.11 18.34 -16.11
CA THR A 43 4.07 18.19 -17.15
C THR A 43 3.13 17.03 -16.88
N ARG A 44 3.41 16.23 -15.86
CA ARG A 44 2.63 15.05 -15.52
C ARG A 44 1.32 15.45 -14.85
N GLU A 45 0.20 15.03 -15.42
CA GLU A 45 -1.10 15.11 -14.75
C GLU A 45 -1.05 14.26 -13.46
N VAL A 46 -0.98 14.94 -12.32
CA VAL A 46 -1.14 14.31 -11.01
C VAL A 46 -2.63 14.10 -10.82
N PRO A 47 -3.11 12.85 -10.62
CA PRO A 47 -4.51 12.65 -10.30
C PRO A 47 -4.86 13.47 -9.06
N GLU A 48 -5.94 14.24 -9.14
CA GLU A 48 -6.46 14.96 -7.97
C GLU A 48 -6.67 13.91 -6.86
N LEU A 49 -5.96 14.09 -5.75
CA LEU A 49 -6.24 13.31 -4.56
C LEU A 49 -7.69 13.62 -4.17
N ASP A 50 -8.55 12.59 -4.18
CA ASP A 50 -9.85 12.70 -3.55
C ASP A 50 -9.62 13.22 -2.11
N PRO A 51 -10.29 14.30 -1.68
CA PRO A 51 -10.18 14.74 -0.30
C PRO A 51 -10.51 13.63 0.72
N ASP A 52 -11.27 12.60 0.33
CA ASP A 52 -11.43 11.35 1.09
C ASP A 52 -10.40 10.29 0.67
N THR A 53 -9.11 10.65 0.67
CA THR A 53 -8.06 9.64 0.63
C THR A 53 -8.00 8.94 1.97
N ARG A 54 -8.82 7.90 2.14
CA ARG A 54 -8.62 6.87 3.16
C ARG A 54 -7.36 6.07 2.82
N PHE A 55 -6.22 6.75 2.74
CA PHE A 55 -4.94 6.10 2.83
C PHE A 55 -5.00 5.25 4.10
N LEU A 56 -4.78 3.96 3.96
CA LEU A 56 -4.52 3.04 5.07
C LEU A 56 -3.20 3.37 5.79
N CYS A 57 -2.62 4.54 5.54
CA CYS A 57 -1.61 5.13 6.38
C CYS A 57 -2.40 5.78 7.50
N GLY A 58 -2.39 5.17 8.68
CA GLY A 58 -3.05 5.71 9.87
C GLY A 58 -2.77 7.20 10.03
N SER A 59 -3.72 7.93 10.61
CA SER A 59 -3.58 9.36 10.90
C SER A 59 -2.26 9.63 11.61
N TRP A 60 -1.74 10.86 11.50
CA TRP A 60 -0.53 11.23 12.25
C TRP A 60 -0.73 11.03 13.77
N ASP A 61 -1.98 11.07 14.22
CA ASP A 61 -2.39 10.77 15.58
C ASP A 61 -2.13 9.32 15.97
N PHE A 62 -2.25 8.35 15.04
CA PHE A 62 -1.93 6.94 15.27
C PHE A 62 -0.47 6.70 15.71
N LEU A 63 0.45 7.55 15.27
CA LEU A 63 1.87 7.47 15.68
C LEU A 63 2.09 7.95 17.11
N ASN A 64 1.16 8.75 17.67
CA ASN A 64 1.27 9.31 19.01
C ASN A 64 0.26 8.71 20.00
N GLN A 65 -0.60 7.80 19.55
CA GLN A 65 -1.51 7.07 20.43
C GLN A 65 -0.73 6.17 21.39
N THR A 66 -1.19 6.10 22.62
CA THR A 66 -0.68 5.15 23.60
C THR A 66 -1.17 3.73 23.25
N ASP A 67 -0.51 2.70 23.77
CA ASP A 67 -0.93 1.31 23.55
C ASP A 67 -2.38 1.08 24.03
N GLU A 68 -2.79 1.72 25.12
CA GLU A 68 -4.16 1.66 25.65
C GLU A 68 -5.19 2.28 24.69
N ASP A 69 -4.86 3.43 24.09
CA ASP A 69 -5.75 4.08 23.11
C ASP A 69 -5.93 3.20 21.86
N ARG A 70 -4.84 2.56 21.40
CA ARG A 70 -4.85 1.67 20.23
C ARG A 70 -5.69 0.43 20.48
N GLU A 71 -5.52 -0.22 21.62
CA GLU A 71 -6.32 -1.39 22.01
C GLU A 71 -7.81 -1.03 22.05
N SER A 72 -8.16 0.14 22.59
CA SER A 72 -9.55 0.60 22.64
C SER A 72 -10.15 0.85 21.25
N GLU A 73 -9.36 1.40 20.32
CA GLU A 73 -9.79 1.67 18.95
C GLU A 73 -9.98 0.35 18.18
N ASP A 74 -9.02 -0.57 18.28
CA ASP A 74 -9.08 -1.89 17.65
C ASP A 74 -10.28 -2.71 18.16
N GLU A 75 -10.51 -2.75 19.47
CA GLU A 75 -11.68 -3.42 20.07
C GLU A 75 -13.01 -2.81 19.58
N SER A 76 -13.07 -1.48 19.45
CA SER A 76 -14.27 -0.78 18.96
C SER A 76 -14.57 -1.12 17.50
N MET A 77 -13.53 -1.22 16.67
CA MET A 77 -13.65 -1.59 15.26
C MET A 77 -14.06 -3.06 15.10
N GLU A 78 -13.46 -3.96 15.86
CA GLU A 78 -13.80 -5.39 15.81
C GLU A 78 -15.26 -5.61 16.20
N LYS A 79 -15.74 -4.93 17.25
CA LYS A 79 -17.14 -4.99 17.68
C LYS A 79 -18.11 -4.44 16.63
N ALA A 80 -17.77 -3.31 15.99
CA ALA A 80 -18.57 -2.74 14.91
C ALA A 80 -18.67 -3.68 13.69
N ASP A 81 -17.58 -4.39 13.38
CA ASP A 81 -17.56 -5.37 12.30
C ASP A 81 -18.32 -6.66 12.67
N GLU A 82 -18.29 -7.09 13.93
CA GLU A 82 -19.16 -8.18 14.41
C GLU A 82 -20.65 -7.82 14.30
N GLU A 83 -21.05 -6.61 14.66
CA GLU A 83 -22.44 -6.14 14.54
C GLU A 83 -22.87 -6.03 13.07
N ARG A 84 -21.99 -5.57 12.18
CA ARG A 84 -22.21 -5.64 10.72
C ARG A 84 -22.36 -7.06 10.21
N LYS A 85 -21.57 -8.02 10.71
CA LYS A 85 -21.71 -9.43 10.34
C LYS A 85 -23.04 -9.98 10.83
N ARG A 86 -23.44 -9.69 12.08
CA ARG A 86 -24.72 -10.10 12.67
C ARG A 86 -25.92 -9.55 11.91
N SER A 87 -25.91 -8.28 11.54
CA SER A 87 -27.01 -7.65 10.77
C SER A 87 -27.16 -8.19 9.35
N LYS A 88 -26.10 -8.76 8.77
CA LYS A 88 -26.12 -9.40 7.44
C LYS A 88 -26.51 -10.88 7.47
N LEU A 89 -26.52 -11.52 8.64
CA LEU A 89 -26.99 -12.89 8.78
C LEU A 89 -28.53 -12.90 8.69
N LYS A 90 -29.07 -13.45 7.60
CA LYS A 90 -30.51 -13.67 7.45
C LYS A 90 -30.97 -14.69 8.49
N LEU A 91 -31.92 -14.30 9.36
CA LEU A 91 -32.65 -15.23 10.20
C LEU A 91 -33.43 -16.21 9.29
N LEU A 92 -32.98 -17.45 9.21
CA LEU A 92 -33.79 -18.56 8.71
C LEU A 92 -34.87 -18.83 9.76
N LYS A 93 -36.13 -18.56 9.42
CA LYS A 93 -37.31 -18.97 10.20
C LYS A 93 -37.69 -20.41 9.87
#